data_AF-A0A2P5L497-F1
#
_entry.id   AF-A0A2P5L497-F1
#
_cell.length_a   1.000
_cell.length_b   1.000
_cell.length_c   1.000
_cell.angle_alpha   90.00
_cell.angle_beta   90.00
_cell.angle_gamma   90.00
#
_symmetry.space_group_name_H-M   'P 1'
#
loop_
_entity.id
_entity.type
_entity.pdbx_description
1 polymer ?
#
loop_
_entity_poly.entity_id
_entity_poly.type
_entity_poly.pdbx_seq_one_letter_code
_entity_poly.pdbx_strand_id
1 'polypeptide(L)'
;MVHALAYYDKLTGLASRAYFQERMEHNIKNARRKNESFAFLYLDLDGFKDVNDSYGHNIGDLYLKAVAERIRSVVREVDFAARLGGDEFCILVDNITGEQ
;
A
#
# COMPACT_ATOMS: atom_id res chain seq x y z
N MET A 1 -12.65 18.53 6.02
CA MET A 1 -11.36 18.55 6.78
C MET A 1 -11.13 17.28 7.62
N VAL A 2 -12.17 16.63 8.17
CA VAL A 2 -12.02 15.37 8.95
C VAL A 2 -11.66 14.15 8.08
N HIS A 3 -12.12 14.10 6.82
CA HIS A 3 -11.86 12.96 5.93
C HIS A 3 -10.38 12.83 5.48
N ALA A 4 -9.68 13.93 5.19
CA ALA A 4 -8.31 13.89 4.66
C ALA A 4 -7.28 13.30 5.65
N LEU A 5 -7.51 13.43 6.97
CA LEU A 5 -6.61 12.86 7.98
C LEU A 5 -6.70 11.33 8.11
N ALA A 6 -7.76 10.71 7.59
CA ALA A 6 -7.97 9.27 7.69
C ALA A 6 -7.48 8.50 6.45
N TYR A 7 -7.21 9.19 5.33
CA TYR A 7 -6.90 8.55 4.05
C TYR A 7 -5.42 8.26 3.82
N TYR A 8 -4.52 8.96 4.48
CA TYR A 8 -3.08 8.80 4.26
C TYR A 8 -2.34 8.46 5.55
N ASP A 9 -1.40 7.52 5.45
CA ASP A 9 -0.45 7.22 6.51
C ASP A 9 0.50 8.40 6.70
N LYS A 10 0.63 8.89 7.93
CA LYS A 10 1.41 10.11 8.23
C LYS A 10 2.91 9.90 8.05
N LEU A 11 3.41 8.67 8.19
CA LEU A 11 4.84 8.39 8.13
C LEU A 11 5.33 8.29 6.69
N THR A 12 4.61 7.53 5.87
CA THR A 12 5.00 7.18 4.48
C THR A 12 4.30 8.01 3.42
N GLY A 13 3.21 8.69 3.80
CA GLY A 13 2.31 9.39 2.88
C GLY A 13 1.54 8.48 1.93
N LEU A 14 1.67 7.15 2.04
CA LEU A 14 0.87 6.20 1.26
C LEU A 14 -0.58 6.22 1.75
N ALA A 15 -1.46 5.55 1.01
CA ALA A 15 -2.82 5.36 1.48
C ALA A 15 -2.84 4.60 2.82
N SER A 16 -3.77 4.97 3.70
CA SER A 16 -3.99 4.28 4.97
C SER A 16 -4.76 2.97 4.76
N ARG A 17 -4.81 2.12 5.78
CA ARG A 17 -5.69 0.95 5.82
C ARG A 17 -7.15 1.29 5.52
N ALA A 18 -7.67 2.40 6.05
CA ALA A 18 -9.04 2.82 5.82
C ALA A 18 -9.28 3.19 4.35
N TYR A 19 -8.35 3.91 3.73
CA TYR A 19 -8.46 4.25 2.31
C TYR A 19 -8.40 3.01 1.43
N PHE A 20 -7.49 2.10 1.76
CA PHE A 20 -7.33 0.85 1.04
C PHE A 20 -8.61 0.02 1.03
N GLN A 21 -9.30 -0.10 2.17
CA GLN A 21 -10.57 -0.82 2.25
C GLN A 21 -11.62 -0.21 1.34
N GLU A 22 -11.78 1.12 1.36
CA GLU A 22 -12.72 1.82 0.47
C GLU A 22 -12.36 1.59 -1.02
N ARG A 23 -11.06 1.65 -1.36
CA ARG A 23 -10.59 1.44 -2.72
C ARG A 23 -10.78 -0.01 -3.19
N MET A 24 -10.52 -0.99 -2.33
CA MET A 24 -10.74 -2.41 -2.62
C MET A 24 -12.21 -2.68 -2.95
N GLU A 25 -13.14 -2.17 -2.14
CA GLU A 25 -14.57 -2.33 -2.41
C GLU A 25 -14.99 -1.71 -3.75
N HIS A 26 -14.43 -0.54 -4.08
CA HIS A 26 -14.64 0.12 -5.35
C HIS A 26 -14.10 -0.72 -6.53
N ASN A 27 -12.88 -1.26 -6.41
CA ASN A 27 -12.24 -2.07 -7.44
C ASN A 27 -12.99 -3.38 -7.69
N ILE A 28 -13.44 -4.07 -6.64
CA ILE A 28 -14.28 -5.29 -6.77
C ILE A 28 -15.56 -4.99 -7.56
N LYS A 29 -16.26 -3.89 -7.23
CA LYS A 29 -17.49 -3.49 -7.92
C LYS A 29 -17.23 -3.13 -9.38
N ASN A 30 -16.13 -2.43 -9.67
CA ASN A 30 -15.76 -2.04 -11.02
C ASN A 30 -15.34 -3.23 -11.89
N ALA A 31 -14.47 -4.10 -11.37
CA ALA A 31 -14.02 -5.32 -12.03
C ALA A 31 -15.21 -6.19 -12.44
N ARG A 32 -16.16 -6.40 -11.52
CA ARG A 32 -17.41 -7.13 -11.81
C ARG A 32 -18.25 -6.46 -12.88
N ARG A 33 -18.37 -5.13 -12.86
CA ARG A 33 -19.19 -4.38 -13.83
C ARG A 33 -18.58 -4.39 -15.24
N LYS A 34 -17.25 -4.33 -15.34
CA LYS A 34 -16.52 -4.22 -16.60
C LYS A 34 -16.00 -5.56 -17.14
N ASN A 35 -16.16 -6.64 -16.36
CA ASN A 35 -15.55 -7.93 -16.64
C ASN A 35 -14.02 -7.84 -16.81
N GLU A 36 -13.39 -7.02 -15.97
CA GLU A 36 -11.94 -6.82 -15.89
C GLU A 36 -11.36 -7.55 -14.68
N SER A 37 -10.06 -7.83 -14.70
CA SER A 37 -9.33 -8.39 -13.56
C SER A 37 -8.42 -7.35 -12.93
N PHE A 38 -8.21 -7.48 -11.63
CA PHE A 38 -7.24 -6.73 -10.86
C PHE A 38 -6.42 -7.69 -10.01
N ALA A 39 -5.22 -7.28 -9.62
CA ALA A 39 -4.38 -8.02 -8.67
C ALA A 39 -4.28 -7.28 -7.34
N PHE A 40 -4.10 -8.06 -6.28
CA PHE A 40 -3.78 -7.58 -4.96
C PHE A 40 -2.44 -8.19 -4.54
N LEU A 41 -1.48 -7.33 -4.21
CA LEU A 41 -0.19 -7.73 -3.68
C LEU A 41 -0.12 -7.31 -2.22
N TYR A 42 0.23 -8.26 -1.36
CA TYR A 42 0.50 -8.05 0.05
C TYR A 42 1.99 -8.23 0.31
N LEU A 43 2.60 -7.27 1.00
CA LEU A 43 4.03 -7.26 1.31
C LEU A 43 4.21 -7.08 2.81
N ASP A 44 5.05 -7.93 3.40
CA ASP A 44 5.53 -7.84 4.77
C ASP A 44 7.05 -7.66 4.74
N LEU A 45 7.62 -6.81 5.59
CA LEU A 45 9.06 -6.57 5.59
C LEU A 45 9.79 -7.52 6.52
N ASP A 46 10.46 -8.51 5.95
CA ASP A 46 11.30 -9.45 6.69
C ASP A 46 12.31 -8.72 7.60
N GLY A 47 12.34 -9.11 8.88
CA GLY A 47 13.31 -8.59 9.85
C GLY A 47 13.11 -7.12 10.26
N PHE A 48 11.95 -6.50 9.98
CA PHE A 48 11.72 -5.11 10.38
C PHE A 48 11.84 -4.87 11.89
N LYS A 49 11.42 -5.85 12.70
CA LYS A 49 11.60 -5.81 14.15
C LYS A 49 13.09 -5.75 14.53
N ASP A 50 13.94 -6.55 13.89
CA ASP A 50 15.38 -6.57 14.17
C ASP A 50 16.03 -5.23 13.83
N VAL A 51 15.55 -4.52 12.79
CA VAL A 51 15.98 -3.16 12.48
C VAL A 51 15.62 -2.19 13.61
N ASN A 52 14.40 -2.25 14.13
CA ASN A 52 13.98 -1.42 15.26
C ASN A 52 14.78 -1.73 16.53
N ASP A 53 14.99 -3.02 16.83
CA ASP A 53 15.69 -3.46 18.04
C ASP A 53 17.19 -3.12 17.98
N SER A 54 17.80 -3.16 16.80
CA SER A 54 19.23 -2.90 16.61
C SER A 54 19.57 -1.41 16.42
N TYR A 55 18.71 -0.64 15.77
CA TYR A 55 19.00 0.73 15.33
C TYR A 55 18.01 1.79 15.86
N GLY A 56 16.98 1.36 16.58
CA GLY A 56 15.94 2.22 17.14
C GLY A 56 14.85 2.60 16.14
N HIS A 57 13.69 2.96 16.68
CA HIS A 57 12.49 3.29 15.89
C HIS A 57 12.69 4.44 14.89
N ASN A 58 13.55 5.41 15.18
CA ASN A 58 13.84 6.49 14.23
C ASN A 58 14.45 5.97 12.91
N ILE A 59 15.31 4.94 12.99
CA ILE A 59 15.89 4.30 11.81
C ILE A 59 14.87 3.40 11.12
N GLY A 60 14.04 2.68 11.90
CA GLY A 60 12.90 1.94 11.37
C GLY A 60 11.94 2.82 10.57
N ASP A 61 11.65 4.03 11.06
CA ASP A 61 10.81 5.02 10.38
C ASP A 61 11.42 5.48 9.05
N LEU A 62 12.73 5.70 9.01
CA LEU A 62 13.45 6.03 7.76
C LEU A 62 13.42 4.86 6.78
N TYR A 63 13.55 3.63 7.27
CA TYR A 63 13.46 2.43 6.46
C TYR A 63 12.07 2.27 5.82
N LEU A 64 11.00 2.44 6.59
CA LEU A 64 9.62 2.43 6.09
C LEU A 64 9.37 3.51 5.03
N LYS A 65 9.90 4.72 5.24
CA LYS A 65 9.84 5.79 4.22
C LYS A 65 10.57 5.39 2.94
N ALA A 66 11.76 4.81 3.05
CA ALA A 66 12.51 4.35 1.88
C ALA A 66 11.79 3.23 1.12
N VAL A 67 11.13 2.30 1.83
CA VAL A 67 10.29 1.27 1.21
C VAL A 67 9.11 1.89 0.48
N ALA A 68 8.41 2.84 1.11
CA ALA A 68 7.28 3.52 0.49
C ALA A 68 7.67 4.26 -0.80
N GLU A 69 8.80 4.97 -0.79
CA GLU A 69 9.33 5.64 -1.99
C GLU A 69 9.70 4.65 -3.10
N ARG A 70 10.27 3.50 -2.76
CA ARG A 70 10.55 2.43 -3.75
C ARG A 70 9.26 1.85 -4.33
N ILE A 71 8.21 1.67 -3.52
CA ILE A 71 6.92 1.22 -4.03
C ILE A 71 6.36 2.27 -5.00
N ARG A 72 6.34 3.55 -4.62
CA ARG A 72 5.85 4.64 -5.49
C ARG A 72 6.58 4.71 -6.83
N SER A 73 7.89 4.43 -6.85
CA SER A 73 8.69 4.55 -8.08
C SER A 73 8.47 3.41 -9.08
N VAL A 74 7.91 2.28 -8.65
CA VAL A 74 7.68 1.11 -9.52
C VAL A 74 6.22 0.87 -9.87
N VAL A 75 5.28 1.37 -9.06
CA VAL A 75 3.84 1.29 -9.36
C VAL A 75 3.45 2.33 -10.40
N ARG A 76 2.46 2.02 -11.23
CA ARG A 76 1.91 2.98 -12.19
C ARG A 76 1.12 4.04 -11.44
N GLU A 77 0.95 5.21 -12.06
CA GLU A 77 0.13 6.30 -11.50
C GLU A 77 -1.33 5.88 -11.22
N VAL A 78 -1.83 4.91 -11.98
CA VAL A 78 -3.19 4.38 -11.85
C VAL A 78 -3.33 3.29 -10.78
N ASP A 79 -2.21 2.71 -10.34
CA ASP A 79 -2.19 1.68 -9.31
C ASP A 79 -2.29 2.33 -7.92
N PHE A 80 -2.71 1.55 -6.93
CA PHE A 80 -2.97 2.07 -5.59
C PHE A 80 -2.09 1.38 -4.56
N ALA A 81 -1.22 2.15 -3.89
CA ALA A 81 -0.32 1.66 -2.85
C ALA A 81 -0.73 2.17 -1.45
N ALA A 82 -0.76 1.28 -0.48
CA ALA A 82 -1.17 1.55 0.90
C ALA A 82 -0.20 0.94 1.91
N ARG A 83 -0.12 1.55 3.09
CA ARG A 83 0.48 0.95 4.29
C ARG A 83 -0.65 0.54 5.23
N LEU A 84 -0.73 -0.74 5.54
CA LEU A 84 -1.80 -1.29 6.36
C LEU A 84 -1.45 -1.32 7.85
N GLY A 85 -0.17 -1.50 8.19
CA GLY A 85 0.28 -1.76 9.55
C GLY A 85 1.69 -1.25 9.80
N GLY A 86 2.41 -1.89 10.74
CA GLY A 86 3.79 -1.54 11.08
C GLY A 86 4.72 -1.60 9.86
N ASP A 87 4.88 -2.79 9.32
CA ASP A 87 5.70 -3.18 8.18
C ASP A 87 4.88 -3.69 6.99
N GLU A 88 3.56 -3.74 7.11
CA GLU A 88 2.65 -4.28 6.10
C GLU A 88 2.32 -3.24 5.02
N PHE A 89 2.61 -3.57 3.76
CA PHE A 89 2.27 -2.76 2.58
C PHE A 89 1.37 -3.55 1.63
N CYS A 90 0.58 -2.82 0.84
CA CYS A 90 -0.35 -3.39 -0.12
C CYS A 90 -0.38 -2.59 -1.42
N ILE A 91 -0.57 -3.29 -2.53
CA ILE A 91 -0.71 -2.70 -3.85
C ILE A 91 -1.94 -3.29 -4.55
N LEU A 92 -2.82 -2.44 -5.06
CA LEU A 92 -3.87 -2.82 -6.01
C LEU A 92 -3.41 -2.45 -7.40
N VAL A 93 -3.36 -3.45 -8.28
CA VAL A 93 -3.00 -3.29 -9.69
C VAL A 93 -4.26 -3.53 -10.51
N ASP A 94 -4.76 -2.47 -11.14
CA ASP A 94 -5.95 -2.52 -11.97
C ASP A 94 -5.61 -2.95 -13.40
N ASN A 95 -6.60 -3.48 -14.13
CA ASN A 95 -6.49 -3.85 -15.54
C ASN A 95 -5.36 -4.84 -15.83
N ILE A 96 -5.22 -5.89 -15.02
CA ILE A 96 -4.30 -6.96 -15.35
C ILE A 96 -4.86 -7.80 -16.49
N THR A 97 -4.10 -7.94 -17.56
CA THR A 97 -4.36 -8.92 -18.61
C THR A 97 -3.62 -10.19 -18.19
N GLY A 98 -4.34 -11.24 -17.80
CA GLY A 98 -3.71 -12.53 -17.61
C GLY A 98 -3.15 -13.02 -18.96
N GLU A 99 -1.91 -13.51 -18.97
CA GLU A 99 -1.63 -14.65 -19.83
C GLU A 99 -2.44 -15.82 -19.25
N GLN A 100 -3.40 -16.32 -20.02
CA GLN A 100 -4.08 -17.59 -19.72
C GLN A 100 -3.15 -18.74 -20.05
#